data_AF-A0A6L6XDU4-F1
#
_entry.id   AF-A0A6L6XDU4-F1
#
_cell.length_a   1.000
_cell.length_b   1.000
_cell.length_c   1.000
_cell.angle_alpha   90.00
_cell.angle_beta   90.00
_cell.angle_gamma   90.00
#
_symmetry.space_group_name_H-M   'P 1'
#
loop_
_entity.id
_entity.type
_entity.pdbx_description
1 polymer ?
#
loop_
_entity_poly.entity_id
_entity_poly.type
_entity_poly.pdbx_seq_one_letter_code
_entity_poly.pdbx_strand_id
1 'polypeptide(L)'
;MTENEAIEELKYDCNELGKAIPCDTSWGKSFENAYAMAINALEEVQKYRKIEKDLKERYHANVDIPLLMHHFIETVFEGEKHEGFCLLTNEDAKVWEEYKAIGTPEECRTAVEK
;
A
#
# COMPACT_ATOMS: atom_id res chain seq x y z
N MET A 1 -16.71 12.89 11.03
CA MET A 1 -17.13 11.75 10.22
C MET A 1 -15.88 11.01 9.78
N THR A 2 -15.72 9.79 10.25
CA THR A 2 -14.66 8.86 9.83
C THR A 2 -15.07 8.15 8.54
N GLU A 3 -14.12 7.55 7.83
CA GLU A 3 -14.43 6.78 6.61
C GLU A 3 -15.38 5.61 6.92
N ASN A 4 -15.29 5.00 8.10
CA ASN A 4 -16.22 3.95 8.53
C ASN A 4 -17.64 4.48 8.74
N GLU A 5 -17.79 5.64 9.36
CA GLU A 5 -19.10 6.29 9.53
C GLU A 5 -19.73 6.62 8.17
N ALA A 6 -18.92 7.13 7.23
CA ALA A 6 -19.39 7.41 5.87
C ALA A 6 -19.79 6.14 5.10
N ILE A 7 -19.04 5.04 5.22
CA ILE A 7 -19.39 3.75 4.60
C ILE A 7 -20.71 3.22 5.17
N GLU A 8 -20.92 3.28 6.48
CA GLU A 8 -22.17 2.81 7.11
C GLU A 8 -23.36 3.69 6.72
N GLU A 9 -23.18 5.01 6.62
CA GLU A 9 -24.20 5.94 6.12
C GLU A 9 -24.56 5.63 4.66
N LEU A 10 -23.57 5.42 3.78
CA LEU A 10 -23.80 5.05 2.38
C LEU A 10 -24.54 3.71 2.25
N LYS A 11 -24.21 2.71 3.08
CA LYS A 11 -24.93 1.43 3.10
C LYS A 11 -26.37 1.61 3.58
N TYR A 12 -26.58 2.40 4.62
CA TYR A 12 -27.90 2.69 5.16
C TYR A 12 -28.77 3.42 4.11
N ASP A 13 -28.23 4.47 3.49
CA ASP A 13 -28.91 5.23 2.45
C ASP A 13 -29.25 4.36 1.24
N CYS A 14 -28.31 3.54 0.78
CA CYS A 14 -28.55 2.61 -0.31
C CYS A 14 -29.69 1.63 0.03
N ASN A 15 -29.77 1.17 1.28
CA ASN A 15 -30.81 0.26 1.74
C ASN A 15 -32.18 0.95 1.96
N GLU A 16 -32.22 2.16 2.49
CA GLU A 16 -33.47 2.88 2.75
C GLU A 16 -34.02 3.57 1.50
N LEU A 17 -33.19 4.28 0.73
CA LEU A 17 -33.59 4.90 -0.54
C LEU A 17 -33.83 3.84 -1.61
N GLY A 18 -33.05 2.76 -1.61
CA GLY A 18 -33.21 1.63 -2.52
C GLY A 18 -34.59 0.96 -2.40
N LYS A 19 -35.24 0.99 -1.23
CA LYS A 19 -36.62 0.47 -1.08
C LYS A 19 -37.64 1.23 -1.92
N ALA A 20 -37.39 2.51 -2.22
CA ALA A 20 -38.28 3.36 -3.02
C ALA A 20 -37.92 3.37 -4.51
N ILE A 21 -36.76 2.82 -4.90
CA ILE A 21 -36.27 2.80 -6.28
C ILE A 21 -36.33 1.37 -6.82
N PRO A 22 -37.07 1.10 -7.91
CA PRO A 22 -37.08 -0.24 -8.50
C PRO A 22 -35.68 -0.57 -9.06
N CYS A 23 -35.02 -1.53 -8.41
CA CYS A 23 -33.64 -1.95 -8.70
C CYS A 23 -33.48 -2.65 -10.07
N ASP A 24 -34.57 -3.05 -10.71
CA ASP A 24 -34.60 -3.60 -12.07
C ASP A 24 -34.52 -2.53 -13.17
N THR A 25 -34.77 -1.26 -12.82
CA THR A 25 -34.67 -0.14 -13.76
C THR A 25 -33.23 0.27 -14.02
N SER A 26 -32.98 0.89 -15.19
CA SER A 26 -31.66 1.46 -15.50
C SER A 26 -31.20 2.50 -14.47
N TRP A 27 -32.15 3.18 -13.81
CA TRP A 27 -31.85 4.16 -12.77
C TRP A 27 -31.47 3.47 -11.45
N GLY A 28 -32.22 2.45 -11.02
CA GLY A 28 -31.89 1.63 -9.84
C GLY A 28 -30.51 0.97 -9.94
N LYS A 29 -30.18 0.40 -11.11
CA LYS A 29 -28.84 -0.17 -11.36
C LYS A 29 -27.72 0.87 -11.30
N SER A 30 -27.96 2.06 -11.87
CA SER A 30 -26.97 3.15 -11.83
C SER A 30 -26.76 3.68 -10.40
N PHE A 31 -27.86 3.73 -9.63
CA PHE A 31 -27.84 4.12 -8.23
C PHE A 31 -27.02 3.13 -7.39
N GLU A 32 -27.34 1.84 -7.43
CA GLU A 32 -26.58 0.80 -6.69
C GLU A 32 -25.10 0.79 -7.08
N ASN A 33 -24.79 0.91 -8.38
CA ASN A 33 -23.40 0.96 -8.86
C ASN A 33 -22.64 2.17 -8.32
N ALA A 34 -23.27 3.35 -8.26
CA ALA A 34 -22.62 4.57 -7.77
C ALA A 34 -22.27 4.45 -6.28
N TYR A 35 -23.18 3.92 -5.46
CA TYR A 35 -22.93 3.67 -4.03
C TYR A 35 -21.87 2.59 -3.83
N ALA A 36 -21.92 1.50 -4.59
CA ALA A 36 -20.89 0.45 -4.54
C ALA A 36 -19.50 0.99 -4.91
N MET A 37 -19.41 1.83 -5.95
CA MET A 37 -18.15 2.49 -6.33
C MET A 37 -17.65 3.42 -5.23
N ALA A 38 -18.53 4.21 -4.60
CA ALA A 38 -18.15 5.10 -3.51
C ALA A 38 -17.63 4.33 -2.28
N ILE A 39 -18.31 3.24 -1.89
CA ILE A 39 -17.87 2.36 -0.79
C ILE A 39 -16.51 1.73 -1.13
N ASN A 40 -16.35 1.14 -2.32
CA ASN A 40 -15.08 0.54 -2.73
C ASN A 40 -13.93 1.55 -2.73
N ALA A 41 -14.17 2.78 -3.19
CA ALA A 41 -13.15 3.83 -3.16
C ALA A 41 -12.74 4.21 -1.72
N LEU A 42 -13.69 4.28 -0.79
CA LEU A 42 -13.42 4.53 0.62
C LEU A 42 -12.63 3.37 1.26
N GLU A 43 -13.01 2.11 0.98
CA GLU A 43 -12.29 0.93 1.45
C GLU A 43 -10.85 0.87 0.91
N GLU A 44 -10.63 1.23 -0.36
CA GLU A 44 -9.28 1.34 -0.93
C GLU A 44 -8.45 2.40 -0.22
N VAL A 45 -9.00 3.60 0.02
CA VAL A 45 -8.31 4.67 0.75
C VAL A 45 -7.95 4.25 2.17
N GLN A 46 -8.82 3.50 2.85
CA GLN A 46 -8.55 2.98 4.19
C GLN A 46 -7.33 2.05 4.24
N LYS A 47 -7.10 1.24 3.20
CA LYS A 47 -5.89 0.39 3.12
C LYS A 47 -4.62 1.24 3.17
N TYR A 48 -4.56 2.31 2.39
CA TYR A 48 -3.42 3.22 2.38
C TYR A 48 -3.25 3.98 3.70
N ARG A 49 -4.36 4.44 4.31
CA ARG A 49 -4.34 5.08 5.64
C ARG A 49 -3.82 4.16 6.73
N LYS A 50 -4.19 2.88 6.68
CA LYS A 50 -3.68 1.87 7.61
C LYS A 50 -2.17 1.69 7.45
N ILE A 51 -1.69 1.57 6.20
CA ILE A 51 -0.25 1.47 5.90
C ILE A 51 0.49 2.72 6.42
N GLU A 52 -0.03 3.92 6.16
CA GLU A 52 0.54 5.19 6.64
C GLU A 52 0.65 5.21 8.17
N LYS A 53 -0.41 4.77 8.87
CA LYS A 53 -0.42 4.67 10.33
C LYS A 53 0.60 3.66 10.84
N ASP A 54 0.62 2.46 10.29
CA ASP A 54 1.54 1.38 10.68
C ASP A 54 3.01 1.77 10.44
N LEU A 55 3.28 2.58 9.41
CA LEU A 55 4.62 3.14 9.13
C LEU A 55 5.00 4.21 10.16
N LYS A 56 4.10 5.16 10.47
CA LYS A 56 4.35 6.20 11.48
C LYS A 56 4.60 5.58 12.87
N GLU A 57 3.84 4.55 13.23
CA GLU A 57 4.00 3.86 14.52
C GLU A 57 5.31 3.07 14.60
N ARG A 58 5.70 2.33 13.54
CA ARG A 58 6.92 1.51 13.53
C ARG A 58 8.21 2.30 13.48
N TYR A 59 8.24 3.39 12.72
CA TYR A 59 9.46 4.15 12.46
C TYR A 59 9.59 5.42 13.31
N HIS A 60 8.66 5.65 14.26
CA HIS A 60 8.69 6.72 15.27
C HIS A 60 9.03 8.13 14.74
N ALA A 61 8.75 8.40 13.47
CA ALA A 61 9.18 9.63 12.84
C ALA A 61 8.00 10.29 12.13
N ASN A 62 7.99 11.62 12.19
CA ASN A 62 7.26 12.51 11.28
C ASN A 62 7.78 12.32 9.85
N VAL A 63 7.79 11.09 9.35
CA VAL A 63 8.14 10.77 7.98
C VAL A 63 6.94 11.18 7.16
N ASP A 64 7.05 12.37 6.59
CA ASP A 64 6.17 12.81 5.52
C ASP A 64 6.41 11.85 4.34
N ILE A 65 5.58 10.81 4.24
CA ILE A 65 5.67 9.74 3.24
C ILE A 65 5.73 10.33 1.82
N PRO A 66 4.91 11.33 1.44
CA PRO A 66 5.09 12.09 0.21
C PRO A 66 6.49 12.65 0.01
N LEU A 67 7.07 13.31 1.02
CA LEU A 67 8.43 13.87 0.94
C LEU A 67 9.49 12.77 0.83
N LEU A 68 9.32 11.65 1.55
CA LEU A 68 10.20 10.48 1.44
C LEU A 68 10.16 9.90 0.04
N MET A 69 8.97 9.73 -0.54
CA MET A 69 8.81 9.21 -1.90
C MET A 69 9.34 10.18 -2.95
N HIS A 70 9.13 11.48 -2.78
CA HIS A 70 9.71 12.52 -3.65
C HIS A 70 11.23 12.48 -3.59
N HIS A 71 11.81 12.49 -2.38
CA HIS A 71 13.24 12.39 -2.19
C HIS A 71 13.80 11.09 -2.76
N PHE A 72 13.12 9.96 -2.57
CA PHE A 72 13.49 8.68 -3.17
C PHE A 72 13.45 8.73 -4.69
N ILE A 73 12.41 9.31 -5.30
CA ILE A 73 12.31 9.44 -6.76
C ILE A 73 13.42 10.35 -7.31
N GLU A 74 13.67 11.50 -6.69
CA GLU A 74 14.74 12.41 -7.12
C GLU A 74 16.14 11.79 -6.91
N THR A 75 16.40 11.19 -5.74
CA THR A 75 17.74 10.67 -5.43
C THR A 75 18.07 9.32 -6.08
N VAL A 76 17.05 8.47 -6.30
CA VAL A 76 17.23 7.11 -6.82
C VAL A 76 16.83 6.99 -8.28
N PHE A 77 16.11 7.94 -8.88
CA PHE A 77 15.66 7.82 -10.28
C PHE A 77 16.01 9.00 -11.17
N GLU A 78 16.44 10.16 -10.64
CA GLU A 78 16.96 11.24 -11.49
C GLU A 78 18.48 11.16 -11.64
N GLY A 79 18.92 10.64 -12.78
CA GLY A 79 20.27 10.90 -13.32
C GLY A 79 21.18 9.69 -13.52
N GLU A 80 20.98 8.58 -12.81
CA GLU A 80 21.82 7.38 -12.95
C GLU A 80 21.01 6.10 -13.16
N LYS A 81 21.47 5.26 -14.10
CA LYS A 81 21.01 3.88 -14.18
C LYS A 81 21.60 3.11 -13.01
N HIS A 82 20.81 2.85 -11.98
CA HIS A 82 21.23 1.99 -10.88
C HIS A 82 21.11 0.51 -11.29
N GLU A 83 22.12 -0.01 -12.00
CA GLU A 83 22.26 -1.46 -12.15
C GLU A 83 22.56 -2.07 -10.76
N GLY A 84 21.63 -2.88 -10.25
CA GLY A 84 21.75 -3.56 -8.96
C GLY A 84 20.80 -3.09 -7.86
N PHE A 85 19.96 -2.09 -8.12
CA PHE A 85 18.92 -1.70 -7.14
C PHE A 85 17.70 -2.62 -7.26
N CYS A 86 17.37 -3.34 -6.19
CA CYS A 86 16.19 -4.20 -6.11
C CYS A 86 15.39 -3.87 -4.85
N LEU A 87 14.10 -3.55 -5.01
CA LEU A 87 13.18 -3.52 -3.87
C LEU A 87 12.92 -4.95 -3.45
N LEU A 88 13.63 -5.42 -2.42
CA LEU A 88 13.45 -6.74 -1.86
C LEU A 88 12.11 -6.81 -1.11
N THR A 89 11.38 -7.90 -1.29
CA THR A 89 10.24 -8.17 -0.40
C THR A 89 10.74 -8.44 1.02
N ASN A 90 9.85 -8.41 2.02
CA ASN A 90 10.23 -8.77 3.39
C ASN A 90 10.77 -10.20 3.51
N GLU A 91 10.36 -11.10 2.62
CA GLU A 91 10.86 -12.47 2.55
C GLU A 91 12.26 -12.50 1.94
N ASP A 92 12.46 -11.81 0.82
CA ASP A 92 13.76 -11.72 0.15
C ASP A 92 14.80 -10.98 1.01
N ALA A 93 14.38 -10.00 1.82
CA ALA A 93 15.24 -9.30 2.76
C ALA A 93 15.81 -10.24 3.83
N LYS A 94 15.02 -11.21 4.32
CA LYS A 94 15.52 -12.21 5.29
C LYS A 94 16.52 -13.15 4.64
N VAL A 95 16.21 -13.63 3.44
CA VAL A 95 17.10 -14.48 2.65
C VAL A 95 18.41 -13.74 2.34
N TRP A 96 18.34 -12.44 2.05
CA TRP A 96 19.51 -11.60 1.83
C TRP A 96 20.42 -11.49 3.06
N GLU A 97 19.86 -11.36 4.26
CA GLU A 97 20.65 -11.35 5.50
C GLU A 97 21.30 -12.71 5.78
N GLU A 98 20.61 -13.83 5.47
CA GLU A 98 21.21 -15.17 5.53
C GLU A 98 22.37 -15.33 4.54
N TYR A 99 22.25 -14.79 3.33
CA TYR A 99 23.33 -14.76 2.35
C TYR A 99 24.52 -13.89 2.80
N LYS A 100 24.28 -12.71 3.39
CA LYS A 100 25.37 -11.89 3.94
C LYS A 100 26.15 -12.63 5.03
N ALA A 101 25.48 -13.45 5.83
CA ALA A 101 26.12 -14.20 6.92
C ALA A 101 27.12 -15.26 6.42
N ILE A 102 27.03 -15.69 5.16
CA ILE A 102 27.97 -16.63 4.53
C ILE A 102 29.32 -15.94 4.24
N GLY A 103 29.33 -14.62 4.08
CA GLY A 103 30.51 -13.83 3.72
C GLY A 103 30.63 -13.59 2.21
N THR A 104 31.56 -12.71 1.84
CA THR A 104 31.83 -12.38 0.43
C THR A 104 32.50 -13.56 -0.30
N PRO A 105 32.36 -13.67 -1.63
CA PRO A 105 33.01 -14.72 -2.40
C PRO A 105 34.54 -14.79 -2.18
N GLU A 106 35.20 -13.66 -1.97
CA GLU A 106 36.62 -13.55 -1.60
C GLU A 106 36.91 -14.16 -0.23
N GLU A 107 36.09 -13.86 0.79
CA GLU A 107 36.22 -14.42 2.13
C GLU A 107 35.99 -15.93 2.13
N CYS A 108 34.97 -16.41 1.39
CA CYS A 108 34.71 -17.83 1.23
C CYS A 108 35.86 -18.54 0.52
N ARG A 109 36.45 -17.96 -0.53
CA ARG A 109 37.62 -18.53 -1.23
C ARG A 109 38.82 -18.65 -0.29
N THR A 110 39.09 -17.61 0.49
CA THR A 110 40.21 -17.59 1.45
C THR A 110 40.04 -18.64 2.56
N ALA A 111 38.80 -18.95 2.96
CA ALA A 111 38.51 -19.96 3.96
C ALA A 111 38.65 -21.41 3.44
N VAL A 112 38.46 -21.63 2.13
CA VAL A 112 38.57 -22.96 1.48
C VAL A 112 40.02 -23.26 1.06
N GLU A 113 40.83 -22.23 0.80
CA GLU A 113 42.25 -22.37 0.44
C GLU A 113 43.19 -22.53 1.67
N LYS A 114 42.64 -22.54 2.90
CA LYS A 114 43.34 -22.86 4.15
C LYS A 114 43.16 -24.32 4.55
#